data_AF-A0A4P7B6E9-F1
#
_entry.id   AF-A0A4P7B6E9-F1
#
_cell.length_a   1.000
_cell.length_b   1.000
_cell.length_c   1.000
_cell.angle_alpha   90.00
_cell.angle_beta   90.00
_cell.angle_gamma   90.00
#
_symmetry.space_group_name_H-M   'P 1'
#
loop_
_entity.id
_entity.type
_entity.pdbx_description
1 polymer ?
#
loop_
_entity_poly.entity_id
_entity_poly.type
_entity_poly.pdbx_seq_one_letter_code
_entity_poly.pdbx_strand_id
1 'polypeptide(L)'
;MYMTRLAVHAEIIKLAHIMKVSEQQLDFLQSLAPESLRQFRFAIIELLQDQQKTRFRYLASWVSWLPNRFSVFLVKRFLDPLIVAQIAVHLSTENLYQIAKHLPADTLAAISVYLDPRLARELLVYFTTHQIKDIANILLQQRDFVTMGRFVGMLSDDVVQDVAQMIEQESDLLEIAFYIESRERIDHLVHVLPKVRIEKALLIICDPAQRLVWPKLLALMSHIGYELKRDLGDLAVKQGEKVINAIIQAAQEDQLWEDMLPVVACLSDHAQRYVANLPALRQADIIQSIVAAADHCDLWPDMLVVVNYMQDEAREAVAKAIAQIDEEVLQHIAYASLVRSQWNVTFDVVRRMPLEKQQQCQRILDAYMQELDLETYQYLDQLMDHYQIQAPRINSI
;
A
#
# COMPACT_ATOMS: atom_id res chain seq x y z
N MET A 1 -1.75 15.07 7.49
CA MET A 1 -2.11 13.65 7.26
C MET A 1 -1.67 13.36 5.84
N TYR A 2 -0.55 12.64 5.69
CA TYR A 2 0.10 12.44 4.39
C TYR A 2 -0.86 11.73 3.43
N MET A 3 -1.15 12.39 2.31
CA MET A 3 -1.85 11.75 1.19
C MET A 3 -0.82 10.95 0.40
N THR A 4 -0.88 9.64 0.50
CA THR A 4 -0.10 8.77 -0.39
C THR A 4 -0.80 8.76 -1.75
N ARG A 5 -0.18 9.37 -2.77
CA ARG A 5 -0.75 9.49 -4.12
C ARG A 5 -1.10 8.12 -4.69
N LEU A 6 -0.28 7.11 -4.38
CA LEU A 6 -0.56 5.73 -4.76
C LEU A 6 -1.78 5.14 -4.07
N ALA A 7 -2.05 5.48 -2.80
CA ALA A 7 -3.26 5.00 -2.12
C ALA A 7 -4.52 5.64 -2.70
N VAL A 8 -4.48 6.94 -2.99
CA VAL A 8 -5.58 7.66 -3.67
C VAL A 8 -5.85 7.04 -5.03
N HIS A 9 -4.80 6.87 -5.84
CA HIS A 9 -4.91 6.25 -7.16
C HIS A 9 -5.46 4.82 -7.07
N ALA A 10 -5.03 4.04 -6.06
CA ALA A 10 -5.54 2.70 -5.86
C ALA A 10 -7.04 2.65 -5.55
N GLU A 11 -7.53 3.54 -4.70
CA GLU A 11 -8.97 3.64 -4.42
C GLU A 11 -9.75 4.13 -5.65
N ILE A 12 -9.18 5.01 -6.48
CA ILE A 12 -9.77 5.42 -7.78
C ILE A 12 -9.87 4.24 -8.73
N ILE A 13 -8.81 3.43 -8.91
CA ILE A 13 -8.83 2.22 -9.76
C ILE A 13 -9.94 1.27 -9.30
N LYS A 14 -10.03 1.01 -7.99
CA LYS A 14 -11.06 0.15 -7.40
C LYS A 14 -12.46 0.70 -7.64
N LEU A 15 -12.64 2.00 -7.47
CA LEU A 15 -13.93 2.67 -7.67
C LEU A 15 -14.35 2.70 -9.14
N ALA A 16 -13.43 3.00 -10.06
CA ALA A 16 -13.64 2.96 -11.51
C ALA A 16 -14.14 1.59 -11.94
N HIS A 17 -13.53 0.53 -11.39
CA HIS A 17 -13.95 -0.84 -11.64
C HIS A 17 -15.37 -1.12 -11.13
N ILE A 18 -15.71 -0.71 -9.90
CA ILE A 18 -17.05 -0.90 -9.33
C ILE A 18 -18.12 -0.16 -10.14
N MET A 19 -17.83 1.09 -10.54
CA MET A 19 -18.74 1.94 -11.29
C MET A 19 -18.77 1.61 -12.79
N LYS A 20 -17.86 0.76 -13.28
CA LYS A 20 -17.65 0.45 -14.70
C LYS A 20 -17.41 1.68 -15.56
N VAL A 21 -16.60 2.60 -15.04
CA VAL A 21 -16.17 3.85 -15.70
C VAL A 21 -14.65 3.84 -15.89
N SER A 22 -14.14 4.71 -16.74
CA SER A 22 -12.70 4.92 -16.86
C SER A 22 -12.15 5.70 -15.65
N GLU A 23 -10.88 5.49 -15.31
CA GLU A 23 -10.20 6.23 -14.24
C GLU A 23 -10.23 7.74 -14.49
N GLN A 24 -10.09 8.18 -15.75
CA GLN A 24 -10.14 9.58 -16.15
C GLN A 24 -11.46 10.28 -15.79
N GLN A 25 -12.57 9.53 -15.77
CA GLN A 25 -13.86 10.08 -15.37
C GLN A 25 -13.92 10.35 -13.86
N LEU A 26 -12.99 9.81 -13.08
CA LEU A 26 -12.87 9.96 -11.64
C LEU A 26 -11.70 10.83 -11.21
N ASP A 27 -10.98 11.48 -12.14
CA ASP A 27 -9.81 12.33 -11.83
C ASP A 27 -10.13 13.47 -10.85
N PHE A 28 -11.38 13.95 -10.84
CA PHE A 28 -11.83 14.98 -9.89
C PHE A 28 -11.80 14.50 -8.42
N LEU A 29 -11.63 13.21 -8.16
CA LEU A 29 -11.54 12.62 -6.82
C LEU A 29 -10.10 12.57 -6.28
N GLN A 30 -9.09 12.89 -7.10
CA GLN A 30 -7.67 12.79 -6.71
C GLN A 30 -7.28 13.69 -5.53
N SER A 31 -8.04 14.76 -5.25
CA SER A 31 -7.78 15.66 -4.12
C SER A 31 -8.32 15.15 -2.78
N LEU A 32 -8.99 14.01 -2.75
CA LEU A 32 -9.61 13.46 -1.54
C LEU A 32 -8.66 12.51 -0.81
N ALA A 33 -8.77 12.47 0.52
CA ALA A 33 -8.02 11.53 1.34
C ALA A 33 -8.38 10.07 0.98
N PRO A 34 -7.40 9.14 0.98
CA PRO A 34 -7.62 7.75 0.60
C PRO A 34 -8.66 7.05 1.51
N GLU A 35 -8.70 7.35 2.80
CA GLU A 35 -9.72 6.82 3.72
C GLU A 35 -11.12 7.29 3.35
N SER A 36 -11.27 8.55 2.94
CA SER A 36 -12.56 9.09 2.49
C SER A 36 -13.02 8.43 1.19
N LEU A 37 -12.12 8.23 0.24
CA LEU A 37 -12.42 7.50 -1.01
C LEU A 37 -12.83 6.06 -0.72
N ARG A 38 -12.14 5.41 0.20
CA ARG A 38 -12.47 4.05 0.63
C ARG A 38 -13.85 3.97 1.30
N GLN A 39 -14.16 4.90 2.21
CA GLN A 39 -15.49 4.99 2.82
C GLN A 39 -16.57 5.24 1.77
N PHE A 40 -16.33 6.17 0.84
CA PHE A 40 -17.23 6.46 -0.26
C PHE A 40 -17.48 5.23 -1.14
N ARG A 41 -16.42 4.49 -1.48
CA ARG A 41 -16.50 3.25 -2.24
C ARG A 41 -17.34 2.20 -1.52
N PHE A 42 -17.16 2.01 -0.22
CA PHE A 42 -18.01 1.10 0.57
C PHE A 42 -19.47 1.55 0.59
N ALA A 43 -19.74 2.84 0.74
CA ALA A 43 -21.11 3.38 0.69
C ALA A 43 -21.77 3.18 -0.69
N ILE A 44 -21.01 3.31 -1.79
CA ILE A 44 -21.51 3.01 -3.14
C ILE A 44 -21.85 1.53 -3.28
N ILE A 45 -20.98 0.63 -2.83
CA ILE A 45 -21.24 -0.82 -2.87
C ILE A 45 -22.53 -1.13 -2.10
N GLU A 46 -22.66 -0.60 -0.88
CA GLU A 46 -23.84 -0.80 -0.04
C GLU A 46 -25.11 -0.25 -0.71
N LEU A 47 -25.07 0.97 -1.26
CA LEU A 47 -26.20 1.57 -1.97
C LEU A 47 -26.61 0.76 -3.20
N LEU A 48 -25.65 0.33 -4.02
CA LEU A 48 -25.91 -0.49 -5.21
C LEU A 48 -26.55 -1.83 -4.85
N GLN A 49 -26.20 -2.39 -3.70
CA GLN A 49 -26.82 -3.60 -3.17
C GLN A 49 -28.23 -3.30 -2.61
N ASP A 50 -28.40 -2.23 -1.83
CA ASP A 50 -29.65 -1.87 -1.16
C ASP A 50 -30.77 -1.49 -2.14
N GLN A 51 -30.45 -0.76 -3.20
CA GLN A 51 -31.43 -0.39 -4.24
C GLN A 51 -32.05 -1.60 -4.94
N GLN A 52 -31.41 -2.77 -4.88
CA GLN A 52 -31.85 -4.01 -5.52
C GLN A 52 -32.68 -4.90 -4.57
N LYS A 53 -32.44 -4.85 -3.24
CA LYS A 53 -33.09 -5.73 -2.23
C LYS A 53 -34.62 -5.70 -2.26
N THR A 54 -35.25 -4.57 -2.53
CA THR A 54 -36.73 -4.45 -2.44
C THR A 54 -37.46 -5.10 -3.62
N ARG A 55 -36.87 -5.11 -4.83
CA ARG A 55 -37.49 -5.70 -6.02
C ARG A 55 -37.35 -7.22 -6.07
N PHE A 56 -36.26 -7.78 -5.53
CA PHE A 56 -35.97 -9.21 -5.59
C PHE A 56 -36.55 -10.04 -4.42
N ARG A 57 -37.00 -9.39 -3.33
CA ARG A 57 -37.65 -10.07 -2.19
C ARG A 57 -38.86 -10.92 -2.59
N TYR A 58 -39.66 -10.44 -3.54
CA TYR A 58 -40.84 -11.16 -4.04
C TYR A 58 -40.48 -12.35 -4.94
N LEU A 59 -39.33 -12.30 -5.62
CA LEU A 59 -38.83 -13.42 -6.42
C LEU A 59 -38.23 -14.51 -5.52
N ALA A 60 -37.55 -14.12 -4.44
CA ALA A 60 -36.96 -15.06 -3.50
C ALA A 60 -38.00 -15.90 -2.75
N SER A 61 -39.14 -15.33 -2.37
CA SER A 61 -40.23 -16.08 -1.72
C SER A 61 -40.90 -17.10 -2.66
N TRP A 62 -40.88 -16.85 -3.97
CA TRP A 62 -41.31 -17.82 -4.98
C TRP A 62 -40.30 -18.94 -5.17
N VAL A 63 -39.01 -18.61 -5.17
CA VAL A 63 -37.92 -19.59 -5.40
C VAL A 63 -37.72 -20.52 -4.20
N SER A 64 -37.94 -20.05 -2.98
CA SER A 64 -37.83 -20.89 -1.76
C SER A 64 -38.91 -21.99 -1.68
N TRP A 65 -39.98 -21.88 -2.45
CA TRP A 65 -41.03 -22.89 -2.56
C TRP A 65 -40.75 -23.95 -3.64
N LEU A 66 -39.76 -23.74 -4.51
CA LEU A 66 -39.43 -24.66 -5.61
C LEU A 66 -38.55 -25.84 -5.15
N PRO A 67 -38.78 -27.07 -5.66
CA PRO A 67 -37.88 -28.19 -5.40
C PRO A 67 -36.48 -27.93 -5.98
N ASN A 68 -35.43 -28.33 -5.25
CA ASN A 68 -34.01 -28.05 -5.59
C ASN A 68 -33.63 -28.39 -7.04
N ARG A 69 -34.18 -29.47 -7.62
CA ARG A 69 -33.91 -29.86 -9.01
C ARG A 69 -34.40 -28.83 -10.04
N PHE A 70 -35.55 -28.20 -9.77
CA PHE A 70 -36.09 -27.13 -10.62
C PHE A 70 -35.31 -25.83 -10.45
N SER A 71 -34.90 -25.50 -9.22
CA SER A 71 -34.06 -24.32 -8.95
C SER A 71 -32.72 -24.42 -9.67
N VAL A 72 -32.05 -25.59 -9.62
CA VAL A 72 -30.81 -25.83 -10.37
C VAL A 72 -31.01 -25.71 -11.88
N PHE A 73 -32.12 -26.21 -12.41
CA PHE A 73 -32.43 -26.10 -13.85
C PHE A 73 -32.69 -24.66 -14.27
N LEU A 74 -33.46 -23.89 -13.50
CA LEU A 74 -33.74 -22.48 -13.77
C LEU A 74 -32.47 -21.64 -13.73
N VAL A 75 -31.61 -21.83 -12.73
CA VAL A 75 -30.32 -21.14 -12.62
C VAL A 75 -29.44 -21.44 -13.84
N LYS A 76 -29.38 -22.70 -14.29
CA LYS A 76 -28.57 -23.09 -15.45
C LYS A 76 -29.06 -22.52 -16.79
N ARG A 77 -30.37 -22.33 -16.95
CA ARG A 77 -30.96 -22.14 -18.29
C ARG A 77 -31.70 -20.82 -18.48
N PHE A 78 -32.19 -20.19 -17.41
CA PHE A 78 -33.15 -19.10 -17.51
C PHE A 78 -32.83 -17.86 -16.67
N LEU A 79 -32.06 -17.99 -15.58
CA LEU A 79 -31.79 -16.85 -14.69
C LEU A 79 -30.42 -16.25 -14.95
N ASP A 80 -30.39 -14.92 -15.09
CA ASP A 80 -29.15 -14.16 -15.13
C ASP A 80 -28.40 -14.26 -13.78
N PRO A 81 -27.05 -14.39 -13.78
CA PRO A 81 -26.26 -14.54 -12.55
C PRO A 81 -26.49 -13.44 -11.51
N LEU A 82 -26.77 -12.20 -11.92
CA LEU A 82 -27.12 -11.12 -11.01
C LEU A 82 -28.39 -11.45 -10.23
N ILE A 83 -29.44 -11.89 -10.94
CA ILE A 83 -30.73 -12.23 -10.32
C ILE A 83 -30.55 -13.38 -9.33
N VAL A 84 -29.74 -14.38 -9.68
CA VAL A 84 -29.44 -15.51 -8.79
C VAL A 84 -28.72 -15.04 -7.53
N ALA A 85 -27.72 -14.18 -7.65
CA ALA A 85 -27.01 -13.60 -6.50
C ALA A 85 -27.94 -12.79 -5.58
N GLN A 86 -28.88 -12.03 -6.15
CA GLN A 86 -29.87 -11.26 -5.36
C GLN A 86 -30.86 -12.17 -4.64
N ILE A 87 -31.31 -13.25 -5.27
CA ILE A 87 -32.18 -14.25 -4.63
C ILE A 87 -31.43 -14.95 -3.49
N ALA A 88 -30.13 -15.24 -3.69
CA ALA A 88 -29.32 -15.97 -2.72
C ALA A 88 -29.28 -15.31 -1.33
N VAL A 89 -29.34 -13.97 -1.27
CA VAL A 89 -29.36 -13.18 -0.02
C VAL A 89 -30.54 -13.54 0.90
N HIS A 90 -31.61 -14.11 0.36
CA HIS A 90 -32.84 -14.41 1.07
C HIS A 90 -33.04 -15.91 1.36
N LEU A 91 -32.10 -16.77 0.95
CA LEU A 91 -32.16 -18.21 1.17
C LEU A 91 -31.32 -18.61 2.39
N SER A 92 -31.73 -19.67 3.09
CA SER A 92 -30.91 -20.27 4.14
C SER A 92 -29.65 -20.92 3.56
N THR A 93 -28.58 -20.98 4.36
CA THR A 93 -27.29 -21.60 3.99
C THR A 93 -27.47 -23.04 3.49
N GLU A 94 -28.35 -23.82 4.11
CA GLU A 94 -28.67 -25.19 3.67
C GLU A 94 -29.26 -25.20 2.24
N ASN A 95 -30.25 -24.36 1.96
CA ASN A 95 -30.87 -24.29 0.63
C ASN A 95 -29.88 -23.80 -0.43
N LEU A 96 -29.04 -22.82 -0.08
CA LEU A 96 -27.96 -22.34 -0.95
C LEU A 96 -27.01 -23.47 -1.31
N TYR A 97 -26.55 -24.23 -0.32
CA TYR A 97 -25.65 -25.36 -0.56
C TYR A 97 -26.28 -26.45 -1.42
N GLN A 98 -27.54 -26.82 -1.15
CA GLN A 98 -28.25 -27.85 -1.92
C GLN A 98 -28.39 -27.49 -3.41
N ILE A 99 -28.52 -26.21 -3.73
CA ILE A 99 -28.55 -25.72 -5.12
C ILE A 99 -27.12 -25.65 -5.67
N ALA A 100 -26.23 -24.96 -4.96
CA ALA A 100 -24.90 -24.60 -5.43
C ALA A 100 -24.01 -25.83 -5.72
N LYS A 101 -24.11 -26.89 -4.92
CA LYS A 101 -23.34 -28.14 -5.14
C LYS A 101 -23.63 -28.86 -6.46
N HIS A 102 -24.74 -28.52 -7.13
CA HIS A 102 -25.13 -29.09 -8.42
C HIS A 102 -24.98 -28.12 -9.60
N LEU A 103 -24.52 -26.89 -9.33
CA LEU A 103 -24.19 -25.91 -10.35
C LEU A 103 -22.76 -26.15 -10.86
N PRO A 104 -22.52 -25.94 -12.16
CA PRO A 104 -21.19 -26.02 -12.72
C PRO A 104 -20.36 -24.80 -12.28
N ALA A 105 -19.03 -24.96 -12.30
CA ALA A 105 -18.12 -23.95 -11.78
C ALA A 105 -18.20 -22.61 -12.53
N ASP A 106 -18.50 -22.62 -13.83
CA ASP A 106 -18.66 -21.41 -14.66
C ASP A 106 -19.87 -20.59 -14.23
N THR A 107 -20.98 -21.25 -13.92
CA THR A 107 -22.17 -20.60 -13.38
C THR A 107 -21.91 -20.05 -11.98
N LEU A 108 -21.22 -20.80 -11.11
CA LEU A 108 -20.85 -20.33 -9.78
C LEU A 108 -19.89 -19.14 -9.83
N ALA A 109 -18.93 -19.14 -10.75
CA ALA A 109 -18.03 -18.02 -11.02
C ALA A 109 -18.80 -16.79 -11.52
N ALA A 110 -19.75 -16.96 -12.44
CA ALA A 110 -20.57 -15.84 -12.92
C ALA A 110 -21.45 -15.24 -11.81
N ILE A 111 -21.96 -16.08 -10.89
CA ILE A 111 -22.75 -15.62 -9.73
C ILE A 111 -21.86 -14.89 -8.72
N SER A 112 -20.63 -15.36 -8.48
CA SER A 112 -19.75 -14.81 -7.44
C SER A 112 -19.35 -13.35 -7.70
N VAL A 113 -19.32 -12.91 -8.97
CA VAL A 113 -19.12 -11.51 -9.37
C VAL A 113 -20.08 -10.57 -8.64
N TYR A 114 -21.34 -10.97 -8.54
CA TYR A 114 -22.43 -10.15 -7.97
C TYR A 114 -22.73 -10.47 -6.51
N LEU A 115 -22.20 -11.58 -5.99
CA LEU A 115 -22.46 -12.03 -4.64
C LEU A 115 -21.63 -11.21 -3.62
N ASP A 116 -22.22 -10.92 -2.46
CA ASP A 116 -21.47 -10.42 -1.31
C ASP A 116 -20.66 -11.58 -0.68
N PRO A 117 -19.31 -11.48 -0.59
CA PRO A 117 -18.48 -12.50 0.04
C PRO A 117 -18.89 -12.85 1.47
N ARG A 118 -19.51 -11.92 2.22
CA ARG A 118 -19.99 -12.16 3.58
C ARG A 118 -21.09 -13.21 3.62
N LEU A 119 -22.00 -13.20 2.65
CA LEU A 119 -23.06 -14.20 2.52
C LEU A 119 -22.50 -15.57 2.13
N ALA A 120 -21.46 -15.57 1.31
CA ALA A 120 -20.81 -16.80 0.88
C ALA A 120 -19.97 -17.46 1.99
N ARG A 121 -19.59 -16.74 3.04
CA ARG A 121 -18.71 -17.26 4.11
C ARG A 121 -19.21 -18.59 4.68
N GLU A 122 -20.48 -18.67 5.02
CA GLU A 122 -21.06 -19.90 5.57
C GLU A 122 -21.16 -21.00 4.51
N LEU A 123 -21.42 -20.64 3.25
CA LEU A 123 -21.51 -21.57 2.13
C LEU A 123 -20.14 -22.19 1.78
N LEU A 124 -19.06 -21.40 1.85
CA LEU A 124 -17.70 -21.82 1.51
C LEU A 124 -17.21 -22.98 2.38
N VAL A 125 -17.68 -23.09 3.63
CA VAL A 125 -17.35 -24.19 4.55
C VAL A 125 -17.85 -25.55 4.02
N TYR A 126 -18.91 -25.56 3.22
CA TYR A 126 -19.48 -26.78 2.66
C TYR A 126 -18.89 -27.17 1.30
N PHE A 127 -18.12 -26.29 0.66
CA PHE A 127 -17.45 -26.62 -0.59
C PHE A 127 -16.15 -27.36 -0.33
N THR A 128 -15.88 -28.35 -1.18
CA THR A 128 -14.57 -28.99 -1.23
C THR A 128 -13.53 -28.07 -1.84
N THR A 129 -12.25 -28.23 -1.48
CA THR A 129 -11.14 -27.46 -2.08
C THR A 129 -11.13 -27.58 -3.61
N HIS A 130 -11.47 -28.76 -4.16
CA HIS A 130 -11.58 -28.96 -5.60
C HIS A 130 -12.61 -28.02 -6.25
N GLN A 131 -13.81 -27.91 -5.68
CA GLN A 131 -14.85 -27.03 -6.21
C GLN A 131 -14.41 -25.56 -6.16
N ILE A 132 -13.73 -25.14 -5.10
CA ILE A 132 -13.20 -23.77 -4.99
C ILE A 132 -12.14 -23.53 -6.06
N LYS A 133 -11.24 -24.48 -6.30
CA LYS A 133 -10.22 -24.40 -7.36
C LYS A 133 -10.84 -24.33 -8.76
N ASP A 134 -11.90 -25.09 -9.03
CA ASP A 134 -12.60 -25.04 -10.32
C ASP A 134 -13.18 -23.64 -10.58
N ILE A 135 -13.81 -23.04 -9.57
CA ILE A 135 -14.36 -21.68 -9.65
C ILE A 135 -13.22 -20.67 -9.82
N ALA A 136 -12.17 -20.77 -9.01
CA ALA A 136 -11.01 -19.89 -9.05
C ALA A 136 -10.31 -19.93 -10.41
N ASN A 137 -10.21 -21.11 -11.03
CA ASN A 137 -9.60 -21.28 -12.35
C ASN A 137 -10.38 -20.54 -13.44
N ILE A 138 -11.71 -20.56 -13.37
CA ILE A 138 -12.56 -19.84 -14.33
C ILE A 138 -12.42 -18.33 -14.14
N LEU A 139 -12.43 -17.85 -12.90
CA LEU A 139 -12.21 -16.42 -12.60
C LEU A 139 -10.82 -15.97 -13.07
N LEU A 140 -9.79 -16.79 -12.85
CA LEU A 140 -8.43 -16.51 -13.29
C LEU A 140 -8.33 -16.44 -14.83
N GLN A 141 -8.94 -17.39 -15.55
CA GLN A 141 -8.99 -17.37 -17.02
C GLN A 141 -9.71 -16.14 -17.57
N GLN A 142 -10.73 -15.64 -16.84
CA GLN A 142 -11.45 -14.42 -17.17
C GLN A 142 -10.73 -13.14 -16.69
N ARG A 143 -9.60 -13.28 -15.99
CA ARG A 143 -8.86 -12.20 -15.33
C ARG A 143 -9.73 -11.40 -14.35
N ASP A 144 -10.71 -12.05 -13.72
CA ASP A 144 -11.56 -11.45 -12.70
C ASP A 144 -10.87 -11.47 -11.33
N PHE A 145 -9.77 -10.72 -11.25
CA PHE A 145 -8.99 -10.56 -10.03
C PHE A 145 -9.76 -9.86 -8.91
N VAL A 146 -10.75 -9.05 -9.26
CA VAL A 146 -11.59 -8.33 -8.30
C VAL A 146 -12.43 -9.30 -7.50
N THR A 147 -13.14 -10.20 -8.18
CA THR A 147 -13.94 -11.21 -7.50
C THR A 147 -13.04 -12.14 -6.67
N MET A 148 -11.87 -12.54 -7.18
CA MET A 148 -10.91 -13.35 -6.41
C MET A 148 -10.43 -12.63 -5.14
N GLY A 149 -10.02 -11.35 -5.24
CA GLY A 149 -9.53 -10.55 -4.10
C GLY A 149 -10.61 -10.29 -3.04
N ARG A 150 -11.88 -10.18 -3.45
CA ARG A 150 -13.02 -10.04 -2.53
C ARG A 150 -13.28 -11.32 -1.71
N PHE A 151 -13.05 -12.49 -2.28
CA PHE A 151 -13.36 -13.78 -1.66
C PHE A 151 -12.19 -14.39 -0.89
N VAL A 152 -10.93 -14.07 -1.22
CA VAL A 152 -9.75 -14.67 -0.59
C VAL A 152 -9.73 -14.50 0.94
N GLY A 153 -10.35 -13.43 1.46
CA GLY A 153 -10.52 -13.18 2.89
C GLY A 153 -11.39 -14.18 3.63
N MET A 154 -12.18 -14.99 2.93
CA MET A 154 -13.14 -15.94 3.50
C MET A 154 -12.66 -17.40 3.42
N LEU A 155 -11.55 -17.66 2.74
CA LEU A 155 -11.00 -18.99 2.52
C LEU A 155 -10.09 -19.41 3.69
N SER A 156 -10.04 -20.70 3.98
CA SER A 156 -9.03 -21.26 4.90
C SER A 156 -7.64 -21.19 4.27
N ASP A 157 -6.60 -21.22 5.11
CA ASP A 157 -5.22 -21.09 4.66
C ASP A 157 -4.81 -22.21 3.70
N ASP A 158 -5.25 -23.45 3.95
CA ASP A 158 -5.00 -24.59 3.06
C ASP A 158 -5.59 -24.35 1.66
N VAL A 159 -6.82 -23.82 1.58
CA VAL A 159 -7.48 -23.52 0.29
C VAL A 159 -6.77 -22.36 -0.41
N VAL A 160 -6.37 -21.33 0.33
CA VAL A 160 -5.57 -20.22 -0.22
C VAL A 160 -4.28 -20.74 -0.83
N GLN A 161 -3.54 -21.61 -0.14
CA GLN A 161 -2.30 -22.18 -0.64
C GLN A 161 -2.54 -23.00 -1.92
N ASP A 162 -3.56 -23.85 -1.93
CA ASP A 162 -3.90 -24.69 -3.08
C ASP A 162 -4.35 -23.87 -4.30
N VAL A 163 -5.05 -22.76 -4.10
CA VAL A 163 -5.42 -21.80 -5.15
C VAL A 163 -4.20 -20.98 -5.59
N ALA A 164 -3.31 -20.60 -4.68
CA ALA A 164 -2.11 -19.87 -5.05
C ALA A 164 -1.13 -20.72 -5.88
N GLN A 165 -1.10 -22.03 -5.66
CA GLN A 165 -0.27 -22.98 -6.42
C GLN A 165 -0.73 -23.18 -7.88
N MET A 166 -2.03 -23.02 -8.17
CA MET A 166 -2.52 -23.09 -9.56
C MET A 166 -2.28 -21.81 -10.36
N ILE A 167 -1.98 -20.69 -9.69
CA ILE A 167 -1.67 -19.43 -10.35
C ILE A 167 -0.21 -19.47 -10.80
N GLU A 168 0.05 -19.51 -12.10
CA GLU A 168 1.42 -19.62 -12.61
C GLU A 168 2.21 -18.32 -12.39
N GLN A 169 1.62 -17.19 -12.77
CA GLN A 169 2.28 -15.89 -12.80
C GLN A 169 2.12 -15.12 -11.48
N GLU A 170 3.22 -14.59 -10.95
CA GLU A 170 3.18 -13.75 -9.75
C GLU A 170 2.47 -12.40 -10.00
N SER A 171 2.39 -11.93 -11.25
CA SER A 171 1.65 -10.72 -11.61
C SER A 171 0.15 -10.88 -11.31
N ASP A 172 -0.41 -12.05 -11.59
CA ASP A 172 -1.82 -12.33 -11.31
C ASP A 172 -2.08 -12.43 -9.79
N LEU A 173 -1.14 -12.96 -9.01
CA LEU A 173 -1.23 -12.93 -7.54
C LEU A 173 -1.24 -11.49 -7.00
N LEU A 174 -0.40 -10.60 -7.55
CA LEU A 174 -0.36 -9.20 -7.17
C LEU A 174 -1.65 -8.47 -7.53
N GLU A 175 -2.22 -8.75 -8.70
CA GLU A 175 -3.53 -8.22 -9.10
C GLU A 175 -4.63 -8.65 -8.13
N ILE A 176 -4.66 -9.93 -7.74
CA ILE A 176 -5.63 -10.42 -6.74
C ILE A 176 -5.41 -9.73 -5.39
N ALA A 177 -4.15 -9.61 -4.96
CA ALA A 177 -3.78 -8.96 -3.70
C ALA A 177 -4.23 -7.50 -3.65
N PHE A 178 -4.11 -6.77 -4.77
CA PHE A 178 -4.53 -5.38 -4.91
C PHE A 178 -6.02 -5.18 -4.57
N TYR A 179 -6.88 -6.13 -4.94
CA TYR A 179 -8.32 -6.07 -4.66
C TYR A 179 -8.73 -6.65 -3.30
N ILE A 180 -7.78 -7.03 -2.45
CA ILE A 180 -8.08 -7.43 -1.07
C ILE A 180 -8.45 -6.20 -0.25
N GLU A 181 -9.57 -6.31 0.46
CA GLU A 181 -10.10 -5.18 1.24
C GLU A 181 -9.43 -5.06 2.62
N SER A 182 -9.13 -6.17 3.32
CA SER A 182 -8.56 -6.10 4.67
C SER A 182 -7.04 -6.09 4.65
N ARG A 183 -6.44 -5.08 5.31
CA ARG A 183 -4.99 -4.98 5.52
C ARG A 183 -4.46 -6.17 6.30
N GLU A 184 -5.15 -6.51 7.38
CA GLU A 184 -4.81 -7.63 8.27
C GLU A 184 -4.81 -8.94 7.48
N ARG A 185 -5.71 -9.07 6.51
CA ARG A 185 -5.74 -10.24 5.63
C ARG A 185 -4.57 -10.27 4.66
N ILE A 186 -4.15 -9.14 4.10
CA ILE A 186 -2.93 -9.10 3.27
C ILE A 186 -1.72 -9.53 4.11
N ASP A 187 -1.58 -8.97 5.32
CA ASP A 187 -0.50 -9.32 6.24
C ASP A 187 -0.48 -10.83 6.54
N HIS A 188 -1.63 -11.43 6.84
CA HIS A 188 -1.78 -12.87 7.07
C HIS A 188 -1.43 -13.70 5.83
N LEU A 189 -1.93 -13.32 4.65
CA LEU A 189 -1.74 -14.09 3.42
C LEU A 189 -0.28 -14.16 2.98
N VAL A 190 0.52 -13.13 3.21
CA VAL A 190 1.95 -13.18 2.91
C VAL A 190 2.67 -14.25 3.76
N HIS A 191 2.22 -14.48 4.99
CA HIS A 191 2.76 -15.53 5.87
C HIS A 191 2.27 -16.93 5.49
N VAL A 192 1.05 -17.03 4.95
CA VAL A 192 0.48 -18.29 4.45
C VAL A 192 1.15 -18.74 3.15
N LEU A 193 1.52 -17.82 2.27
CA LEU A 193 2.13 -18.15 0.99
C LEU A 193 3.58 -18.64 1.16
N PRO A 194 4.04 -19.59 0.33
CA PRO A 194 5.45 -19.99 0.33
C PRO A 194 6.36 -18.79 0.04
N LYS A 195 7.43 -18.61 0.85
CA LYS A 195 8.37 -17.47 0.71
C LYS A 195 8.93 -17.31 -0.71
N VAL A 196 9.18 -18.42 -1.41
CA VAL A 196 9.64 -18.44 -2.80
C VAL A 196 8.69 -17.68 -3.74
N ARG A 197 7.38 -17.70 -3.48
CA ARG A 197 6.40 -16.94 -4.28
C ARG A 197 6.50 -15.45 -4.04
N ILE A 198 6.73 -15.03 -2.79
CA ILE A 198 6.96 -13.62 -2.44
C ILE A 198 8.27 -13.14 -3.06
N GLU A 199 9.33 -13.93 -2.99
CA GLU A 199 10.62 -13.65 -3.63
C GLU A 199 10.47 -13.45 -5.14
N LYS A 200 9.73 -14.34 -5.82
CA LYS A 200 9.44 -14.20 -7.27
C LYS A 200 8.58 -12.97 -7.56
N ALA A 201 7.60 -12.65 -6.71
CA ALA A 201 6.79 -11.44 -6.86
C ALA A 201 7.65 -10.18 -6.75
N LEU A 202 8.66 -10.16 -5.87
CA LEU A 202 9.62 -9.06 -5.81
C LEU A 202 10.47 -8.95 -7.08
N LEU A 203 10.78 -10.06 -7.75
CA LEU A 203 11.54 -10.05 -9.01
C LEU A 203 10.74 -9.47 -10.19
N ILE A 204 9.42 -9.34 -10.09
CA ILE A 204 8.59 -8.63 -11.09
C ILE A 204 9.08 -7.18 -11.26
N ILE A 205 9.61 -6.57 -10.19
CA ILE A 205 10.19 -5.23 -10.27
C ILE A 205 11.40 -5.16 -11.21
N CYS A 206 12.05 -6.28 -11.50
CA CYS A 206 13.18 -6.29 -12.42
C CYS A 206 12.78 -6.49 -13.88
N ASP A 207 11.51 -6.78 -14.17
CA ASP A 207 11.03 -7.08 -15.52
C ASP A 207 10.31 -5.86 -16.12
N PRO A 208 10.92 -5.20 -17.13
CA PRO A 208 10.29 -4.07 -17.82
C PRO A 208 8.94 -4.43 -18.47
N ALA A 209 8.72 -5.69 -18.84
CA ALA A 209 7.44 -6.13 -19.42
C ALA A 209 6.28 -6.05 -18.42
N GLN A 210 6.59 -6.05 -17.11
CA GLN A 210 5.61 -6.03 -16.02
C GLN A 210 5.46 -4.64 -15.37
N ARG A 211 5.97 -3.58 -16.02
CA ARG A 211 5.95 -2.19 -15.51
C ARG A 211 4.55 -1.70 -15.11
N LEU A 212 3.50 -2.20 -15.77
CA LEU A 212 2.11 -1.84 -15.50
C LEU A 212 1.61 -2.28 -14.11
N VAL A 213 2.26 -3.26 -13.47
CA VAL A 213 1.87 -3.77 -12.15
C VAL A 213 2.44 -2.90 -11.01
N TRP A 214 3.44 -2.06 -11.29
CA TRP A 214 4.16 -1.32 -10.24
C TRP A 214 3.30 -0.37 -9.42
N PRO A 215 2.46 0.51 -10.01
CA PRO A 215 1.64 1.40 -9.20
C PRO A 215 0.76 0.64 -8.21
N LYS A 216 0.26 -0.54 -8.61
CA LYS A 216 -0.53 -1.43 -7.74
C LYS A 216 0.33 -2.05 -6.64
N LEU A 217 1.54 -2.52 -6.96
CA LEU A 217 2.47 -3.08 -5.97
C LEU A 217 2.92 -2.02 -4.94
N LEU A 218 3.21 -0.81 -5.38
CA LEU A 218 3.61 0.27 -4.49
C LEU A 218 2.43 0.78 -3.66
N ALA A 219 1.22 0.82 -4.22
CA ALA A 219 0.01 1.07 -3.45
C ALA A 219 -0.23 -0.03 -2.40
N LEU A 220 0.07 -1.30 -2.70
CA LEU A 220 0.02 -2.35 -1.67
C LEU A 220 0.99 -2.05 -0.52
N MET A 221 2.20 -1.54 -0.82
CA MET A 221 3.19 -1.17 0.19
C MET A 221 2.71 -0.06 1.13
N SER A 222 1.88 0.89 0.68
CA SER A 222 1.31 1.89 1.59
C SER A 222 0.20 1.31 2.48
N HIS A 223 -0.47 0.24 2.04
CA HIS A 223 -1.63 -0.36 2.73
C HIS A 223 -1.30 -1.51 3.69
N ILE A 224 -0.08 -2.07 3.68
CA ILE A 224 0.32 -3.22 4.52
C ILE A 224 0.88 -2.84 5.90
N GLY A 225 0.84 -3.77 6.87
CA GLY A 225 1.35 -3.63 8.24
C GLY A 225 2.83 -3.23 8.34
N TYR A 226 3.24 -2.57 9.43
CA TYR A 226 4.66 -2.22 9.65
C TYR A 226 5.57 -3.45 9.71
N GLU A 227 5.13 -4.52 10.37
CA GLU A 227 5.88 -5.78 10.44
C GLU A 227 6.10 -6.35 9.02
N LEU A 228 5.03 -6.40 8.22
CA LEU A 228 5.14 -6.89 6.85
C LEU A 228 6.04 -6.01 5.97
N LYS A 229 6.01 -4.68 6.13
CA LYS A 229 6.97 -3.78 5.44
C LYS A 229 8.42 -4.16 5.73
N ARG A 230 8.74 -4.46 7.00
CA ARG A 230 10.09 -4.86 7.41
C ARG A 230 10.48 -6.19 6.78
N ASP A 231 9.61 -7.18 6.84
CA ASP A 231 9.87 -8.51 6.26
C ASP A 231 10.06 -8.46 4.74
N LEU A 232 9.21 -7.72 4.03
CA LEU A 232 9.33 -7.53 2.59
C LEU A 232 10.58 -6.73 2.22
N GLY A 233 10.95 -5.71 3.00
CA GLY A 233 12.18 -4.95 2.82
C GLY A 233 13.42 -5.82 2.98
N ASP A 234 13.46 -6.65 4.03
CA ASP A 234 14.55 -7.60 4.26
C ASP A 234 14.66 -8.62 3.13
N LEU A 235 13.51 -9.07 2.61
CA LEU A 235 13.47 -9.98 1.47
C LEU A 235 13.97 -9.30 0.19
N ALA A 236 13.57 -8.06 -0.07
CA ALA A 236 14.05 -7.29 -1.22
C ALA A 236 15.57 -7.08 -1.17
N VAL A 237 16.12 -6.78 0.02
CA VAL A 237 17.58 -6.66 0.22
C VAL A 237 18.29 -7.99 0.00
N LYS A 238 17.72 -9.12 0.42
CA LYS A 238 18.27 -10.46 0.15
C LYS A 238 18.30 -10.82 -1.34
N GLN A 239 17.37 -10.30 -2.13
CA GLN A 239 17.38 -10.47 -3.60
C GLN A 239 18.52 -9.68 -4.27
N GLY A 240 19.15 -8.76 -3.53
CA GLY A 240 20.36 -8.05 -3.92
C GLY A 240 20.11 -6.70 -4.59
N GLU A 241 21.22 -6.02 -4.87
CA GLU A 241 21.24 -4.63 -5.33
C GLU A 241 20.41 -4.38 -6.60
N LYS A 242 20.33 -5.35 -7.51
CA LYS A 242 19.57 -5.22 -8.77
C LYS A 242 18.09 -4.91 -8.50
N VAL A 243 17.47 -5.59 -7.53
CA VAL A 243 16.05 -5.39 -7.19
C VAL A 243 15.85 -4.01 -6.59
N ILE A 244 16.71 -3.60 -5.65
CA ILE A 244 16.59 -2.29 -5.00
C ILE A 244 16.85 -1.16 -6.00
N ASN A 245 17.83 -1.29 -6.89
CA ASN A 245 18.10 -0.29 -7.93
C ASN A 245 16.92 -0.16 -8.91
N ALA A 246 16.23 -1.26 -9.23
CA ALA A 246 15.01 -1.20 -10.03
C ALA A 246 13.87 -0.46 -9.30
N ILE A 247 13.71 -0.66 -7.98
CA ILE A 247 12.77 0.11 -7.15
C ILE A 247 13.15 1.60 -7.08
N ILE A 248 14.44 1.92 -6.99
CA ILE A 248 14.92 3.31 -6.98
C ILE A 248 14.63 3.99 -8.32
N GLN A 249 14.94 3.31 -9.44
CA GLN A 249 14.63 3.81 -10.78
C GLN A 249 13.12 4.00 -10.96
N ALA A 250 12.31 3.10 -10.41
CA ALA A 250 10.86 3.23 -10.36
C ALA A 250 10.38 4.53 -9.73
N ALA A 251 10.84 4.74 -8.50
CA ALA A 251 10.46 5.88 -7.71
C ALA A 251 10.88 7.18 -8.41
N GLN A 252 12.04 7.17 -9.07
CA GLN A 252 12.53 8.31 -9.82
C GLN A 252 11.72 8.60 -11.09
N GLU A 253 11.49 7.59 -11.94
CA GLU A 253 10.77 7.73 -13.20
C GLU A 253 9.32 8.18 -13.00
N ASP A 254 8.66 7.61 -11.99
CA ASP A 254 7.24 7.86 -11.71
C ASP A 254 7.01 8.98 -10.67
N GLN A 255 8.09 9.57 -10.15
CA GLN A 255 8.08 10.62 -9.12
C GLN A 255 7.34 10.19 -7.84
N LEU A 256 7.64 9.00 -7.33
CA LEU A 256 6.94 8.36 -6.20
C LEU A 256 7.71 8.47 -4.88
N TRP A 257 8.64 9.41 -4.74
CA TRP A 257 9.43 9.57 -3.52
C TRP A 257 8.58 9.93 -2.30
N GLU A 258 7.45 10.63 -2.51
CA GLU A 258 6.47 10.95 -1.47
C GLU A 258 5.84 9.69 -0.84
N ASP A 259 5.65 8.63 -1.62
CA ASP A 259 5.12 7.36 -1.13
C ASP A 259 6.24 6.42 -0.64
N MET A 260 7.41 6.47 -1.27
CA MET A 260 8.52 5.56 -1.00
C MET A 260 9.31 5.92 0.25
N LEU A 261 9.50 7.20 0.54
CA LEU A 261 10.28 7.64 1.70
C LEU A 261 9.70 7.13 3.03
N PRO A 262 8.38 7.23 3.30
CA PRO A 262 7.75 6.60 4.47
C PRO A 262 7.99 5.09 4.52
N VAL A 263 7.95 4.40 3.38
CA VAL A 263 8.16 2.95 3.32
C VAL A 263 9.59 2.62 3.75
N VAL A 264 10.59 3.34 3.22
CA VAL A 264 12.00 3.17 3.58
C VAL A 264 12.22 3.47 5.07
N ALA A 265 11.62 4.53 5.60
CA ALA A 265 11.70 4.89 7.02
C ALA A 265 11.09 3.85 7.98
N CYS A 266 10.28 2.92 7.46
CA CYS A 266 9.65 1.83 8.22
C CYS A 266 10.37 0.48 8.11
N LEU A 267 11.43 0.35 7.30
CA LEU A 267 12.14 -0.92 7.11
C LEU A 267 12.94 -1.33 8.36
N SER A 268 13.49 -2.55 8.36
CA SER A 268 14.43 -2.97 9.41
C SER A 268 15.70 -2.13 9.37
N ASP A 269 16.42 -1.99 10.49
CA ASP A 269 17.71 -1.29 10.54
C ASP A 269 18.71 -1.84 9.53
N HIS A 270 18.68 -3.16 9.28
CA HIS A 270 19.54 -3.80 8.29
C HIS A 270 19.19 -3.33 6.88
N ALA A 271 17.91 -3.36 6.52
CA ALA A 271 17.44 -2.94 5.22
C ALA A 271 17.63 -1.42 5.01
N GLN A 272 17.36 -0.59 6.02
CA GLN A 272 17.61 0.86 5.96
C GLN A 272 19.09 1.16 5.71
N ARG A 273 20.00 0.55 6.48
CA ARG A 273 21.45 0.71 6.28
C ARG A 273 21.87 0.27 4.88
N TYR A 274 21.32 -0.82 4.36
CA TYR A 274 21.65 -1.30 3.03
C TYR A 274 21.17 -0.32 1.95
N VAL A 275 19.88 0.00 1.94
CA VAL A 275 19.23 0.85 0.93
C VAL A 275 19.81 2.26 0.95
N ALA A 276 19.90 2.90 2.12
CA ALA A 276 20.33 4.29 2.28
C ALA A 276 21.77 4.55 1.79
N ASN A 277 22.58 3.49 1.65
CA ASN A 277 23.99 3.59 1.25
C ASN A 277 24.28 3.12 -0.18
N LEU A 278 23.26 2.75 -0.95
CA LEU A 278 23.44 2.34 -2.34
C LEU A 278 24.00 3.50 -3.19
N PRO A 279 24.90 3.21 -4.14
CA PRO A 279 25.46 4.24 -5.03
C PRO A 279 24.38 5.01 -5.82
N ALA A 280 23.26 4.35 -6.13
CA ALA A 280 22.14 4.99 -6.83
C ALA A 280 21.57 6.19 -6.08
N LEU A 281 21.45 6.13 -4.74
CA LEU A 281 20.92 7.24 -3.94
C LEU A 281 21.88 8.44 -3.83
N ARG A 282 23.15 8.27 -4.22
CA ARG A 282 24.16 9.34 -4.22
C ARG A 282 24.10 10.18 -5.51
N GLN A 283 23.31 9.77 -6.49
CA GLN A 283 23.12 10.54 -7.72
C GLN A 283 22.38 11.84 -7.39
N ALA A 284 22.85 12.95 -7.98
CA ALA A 284 22.40 14.29 -7.61
C ALA A 284 20.90 14.51 -7.90
N ASP A 285 20.42 14.02 -9.03
CA ASP A 285 19.02 14.09 -9.45
C ASP A 285 18.10 13.30 -8.51
N ILE A 286 18.50 12.10 -8.10
CA ILE A 286 17.74 11.26 -7.17
C ILE A 286 17.66 11.91 -5.79
N ILE A 287 18.80 12.32 -5.21
CA ILE A 287 18.80 12.93 -3.87
C ILE A 287 18.02 14.25 -3.86
N GLN A 288 18.09 15.05 -4.93
CA GLN A 288 17.30 16.27 -5.08
C GLN A 288 15.81 15.95 -5.15
N SER A 289 15.42 14.89 -5.87
CA SER A 289 14.02 14.46 -5.97
C SER A 289 13.48 13.97 -4.63
N ILE A 290 14.28 13.23 -3.86
CA ILE A 290 13.94 12.78 -2.50
C ILE A 290 13.77 13.98 -1.56
N VAL A 291 14.71 14.93 -1.59
CA VAL A 291 14.63 16.12 -0.72
C VAL A 291 13.44 17.00 -1.10
N ALA A 292 13.17 17.20 -2.39
CA ALA A 292 12.01 17.95 -2.84
C ALA A 292 10.69 17.30 -2.40
N ALA A 293 10.58 15.98 -2.49
CA ALA A 293 9.42 15.25 -1.96
C ALA A 293 9.33 15.35 -0.43
N ALA A 294 10.47 15.32 0.26
CA ALA A 294 10.51 15.47 1.71
C ALA A 294 9.98 16.82 2.17
N ASP A 295 10.28 17.89 1.44
CA ASP A 295 9.77 19.21 1.75
C ASP A 295 8.31 19.38 1.32
N HIS A 296 7.98 19.11 0.05
CA HIS A 296 6.64 19.34 -0.50
C HIS A 296 5.54 18.57 0.23
N CYS A 297 5.87 17.40 0.75
CA CYS A 297 4.92 16.52 1.40
C CYS A 297 5.03 16.52 2.91
N ASP A 298 5.89 17.35 3.54
CA ASP A 298 6.21 17.38 4.97
C ASP A 298 6.99 16.16 5.52
N LEU A 299 7.61 15.32 4.69
CA LEU A 299 8.25 14.05 5.10
C LEU A 299 9.65 14.19 5.72
N TRP A 300 10.05 15.38 6.17
CA TRP A 300 11.32 15.58 6.87
C TRP A 300 11.57 14.64 8.06
N PRO A 301 10.56 14.30 8.91
CA PRO A 301 10.73 13.29 9.94
C PRO A 301 11.21 11.94 9.40
N ASP A 302 10.62 11.47 8.29
CA ASP A 302 10.99 10.21 7.65
C ASP A 302 12.36 10.31 6.97
N MET A 303 12.65 11.45 6.31
CA MET A 303 13.96 11.72 5.72
C MET A 303 15.08 11.63 6.76
N LEU A 304 14.94 12.29 7.91
CA LEU A 304 15.96 12.28 8.96
C LEU A 304 16.21 10.87 9.52
N VAL A 305 15.15 10.03 9.62
CA VAL A 305 15.30 8.62 9.97
C VAL A 305 16.19 7.90 8.95
N VAL A 306 15.97 8.11 7.66
CA VAL A 306 16.80 7.48 6.61
C VAL A 306 18.23 8.00 6.62
N VAL A 307 18.44 9.32 6.77
CA VAL A 307 19.77 9.95 6.81
C VAL A 307 20.60 9.46 8.00
N ASN A 308 19.95 9.11 9.12
CA ASN A 308 20.64 8.55 10.29
C ASN A 308 21.40 7.26 9.95
N TYR A 309 20.92 6.48 8.97
CA TYR A 309 21.57 5.26 8.50
C TYR A 309 22.52 5.45 7.32
N MET A 310 22.64 6.67 6.77
CA MET A 310 23.58 6.99 5.70
C MET A 310 25.03 7.11 6.22
N GLN A 311 25.98 6.70 5.39
CA GLN A 311 27.42 6.91 5.52
C GLN A 311 27.81 8.31 5.01
N ASP A 312 29.07 8.69 5.24
CA ASP A 312 29.57 10.03 4.97
C ASP A 312 29.34 10.50 3.53
N GLU A 313 29.57 9.65 2.52
CA GLU A 313 29.39 10.06 1.12
C GLU A 313 27.93 10.33 0.77
N ALA A 314 27.00 9.58 1.36
CA ALA A 314 25.57 9.77 1.16
C ALA A 314 25.06 11.01 1.92
N ARG A 315 25.53 11.24 3.16
CA ARG A 315 25.24 12.46 3.92
C ARG A 315 25.79 13.71 3.25
N GLU A 316 26.94 13.61 2.60
CA GLU A 316 27.52 14.69 1.79
C GLU A 316 26.64 15.03 0.58
N ALA A 317 26.07 14.02 -0.09
CA ALA A 317 25.13 14.22 -1.19
C ALA A 317 23.84 14.92 -0.70
N VAL A 318 23.30 14.50 0.45
CA VAL A 318 22.15 15.16 1.10
C VAL A 318 22.47 16.61 1.46
N ALA A 319 23.62 16.88 2.09
CA ALA A 319 24.03 18.23 2.46
C ALA A 319 24.14 19.15 1.24
N LYS A 320 24.71 18.64 0.13
CA LYS A 320 24.78 19.38 -1.14
C LYS A 320 23.41 19.68 -1.73
N ALA A 321 22.46 18.74 -1.65
CA ALA A 321 21.10 18.94 -2.13
C ALA A 321 20.37 20.00 -1.29
N ILE A 322 20.43 19.89 0.04
CA ILE A 322 19.78 20.85 0.96
C ILE A 322 20.40 22.25 0.85
N ALA A 323 21.72 22.34 0.61
CA ALA A 323 22.40 23.61 0.44
C ALA A 323 21.91 24.43 -0.77
N GLN A 324 21.15 23.83 -1.69
CA GLN A 324 20.56 24.51 -2.86
C GLN A 324 19.14 25.02 -2.61
N ILE A 325 18.55 24.75 -1.44
CA ILE A 325 17.15 25.03 -1.13
C ILE A 325 17.02 26.28 -0.27
N ASP A 326 15.85 26.90 -0.29
CA ASP A 326 15.52 28.14 0.41
C ASP A 326 15.48 28.00 1.94
N GLU A 327 15.51 29.15 2.62
CA GLU A 327 15.57 29.25 4.09
C GLU A 327 14.31 28.67 4.76
N GLU A 328 13.15 28.72 4.12
CA GLU A 328 11.90 28.15 4.62
C GLU A 328 12.01 26.63 4.85
N VAL A 329 12.64 25.92 3.93
CA VAL A 329 12.85 24.47 4.04
C VAL A 329 13.80 24.12 5.19
N LEU A 330 14.78 24.97 5.47
CA LEU A 330 15.66 24.79 6.63
C LEU A 330 14.88 24.91 7.95
N GLN A 331 13.82 25.72 7.99
CA GLN A 331 12.91 25.79 9.16
C GLN A 331 12.11 24.50 9.31
N HIS A 332 11.60 23.92 8.22
CA HIS A 332 10.91 22.63 8.24
C HIS A 332 11.82 21.51 8.77
N ILE A 333 13.09 21.48 8.35
CA ILE A 333 14.09 20.52 8.86
C ILE A 333 14.32 20.71 10.36
N ALA A 334 14.51 21.95 10.82
CA ALA A 334 14.72 22.26 12.23
C ALA A 334 13.52 21.84 13.08
N TYR A 335 12.30 22.13 12.62
CA TYR A 335 11.07 21.70 13.27
C TYR A 335 10.94 20.17 13.33
N ALA A 336 11.19 19.46 12.24
CA ALA A 336 11.18 18.00 12.21
C ALA A 336 12.23 17.39 13.15
N SER A 337 13.41 18.01 13.24
CA SER A 337 14.50 17.61 14.15
C SER A 337 14.09 17.74 15.60
N LEU A 338 13.37 18.81 15.95
CA LEU A 338 12.82 19.03 17.28
C LEU A 338 11.77 17.96 17.64
N VAL A 339 10.79 17.75 16.76
CA VAL A 339 9.66 16.82 17.01
C VAL A 339 10.11 15.37 17.18
N ARG A 340 11.19 14.96 16.50
CA ARG A 340 11.70 13.58 16.53
C ARG A 340 13.01 13.40 17.30
N SER A 341 13.52 14.45 17.93
CA SER A 341 14.83 14.49 18.60
C SER A 341 15.99 14.03 17.72
N GLN A 342 15.95 14.33 16.41
CA GLN A 342 16.92 13.89 15.40
C GLN A 342 18.10 14.88 15.20
N TRP A 343 18.44 15.65 16.23
CA TRP A 343 19.43 16.73 16.14
C TRP A 343 20.85 16.28 15.78
N ASN A 344 21.23 15.08 16.21
CA ASN A 344 22.56 14.54 15.94
C ASN A 344 22.83 14.43 14.43
N VAL A 345 21.89 13.83 13.68
CA VAL A 345 22.03 13.70 12.22
C VAL A 345 21.85 15.05 11.53
N THR A 346 20.96 15.91 12.02
CA THR A 346 20.75 17.25 11.44
C THR A 346 22.02 18.09 11.51
N PHE A 347 22.68 18.15 12.66
CA PHE A 347 23.94 18.89 12.80
C PHE A 347 25.08 18.26 12.01
N ASP A 348 25.12 16.93 11.90
CA ASP A 348 26.07 16.26 11.02
C ASP A 348 25.88 16.69 9.55
N VAL A 349 24.64 16.81 9.08
CA VAL A 349 24.35 17.32 7.73
C VAL A 349 24.70 18.81 7.60
N VAL A 350 24.34 19.64 8.59
CA VAL A 350 24.63 21.09 8.58
C VAL A 350 26.14 21.35 8.48
N ARG A 351 26.98 20.65 9.26
CA ARG A 351 28.45 20.87 9.20
C ARG A 351 29.09 20.56 7.85
N ARG A 352 28.41 19.79 6.99
CA ARG A 352 28.85 19.48 5.61
C ARG A 352 28.42 20.52 4.58
N MET A 353 27.49 21.41 4.94
CA MET A 353 27.03 22.47 4.04
C MET A 353 28.07 23.60 3.92
N PRO A 354 28.01 24.45 2.87
CA PRO A 354 28.81 25.67 2.79
C PRO A 354 28.59 26.59 4.00
N LEU A 355 29.62 27.36 4.39
CA LEU A 355 29.58 28.24 5.57
C LEU A 355 28.38 29.22 5.57
N GLU A 356 28.00 29.74 4.41
CA GLU A 356 26.84 30.64 4.28
C GLU A 356 25.53 29.96 4.70
N LYS A 357 25.35 28.67 4.34
CA LYS A 357 24.19 27.87 4.73
C LYS A 357 24.26 27.47 6.21
N GLN A 358 25.44 27.17 6.74
CA GLN A 358 25.63 26.94 8.18
C GLN A 358 25.17 28.13 9.01
N GLN A 359 25.53 29.35 8.60
CA GLN A 359 25.09 30.59 9.25
C GLN A 359 23.57 30.83 9.15
N GLN A 360 22.93 30.40 8.05
CA GLN A 360 21.47 30.41 7.93
C GLN A 360 20.82 29.45 8.93
N CYS A 361 21.27 28.20 8.99
CA CYS A 361 20.79 27.20 9.95
C CYS A 361 20.95 27.68 11.40
N GLN A 362 22.08 28.32 11.71
CA GLN A 362 22.35 28.89 13.02
C GLN A 362 21.33 29.97 13.39
N ARG A 363 21.03 30.92 12.50
CA ARG A 363 20.03 31.97 12.75
C ARG A 363 18.63 31.40 13.03
N ILE A 364 18.26 30.33 12.33
CA ILE A 364 16.99 29.62 12.57
C ILE A 364 17.01 28.96 13.95
N LEU A 365 18.10 28.28 14.29
CA LEU A 365 18.26 27.58 15.57
C LEU A 365 18.24 28.55 16.76
N ASP A 366 18.89 29.72 16.65
CA ASP A 366 18.91 30.75 17.69
C ASP A 366 17.48 31.20 18.05
N ALA A 367 16.57 31.27 17.07
CA ALA A 367 15.16 31.58 17.31
C ALA A 367 14.45 30.47 18.09
N TYR A 368 14.67 29.21 17.72
CA TYR A 368 14.12 28.06 18.45
C TYR A 368 14.65 27.98 19.88
N MET A 369 15.97 28.15 20.07
CA MET A 369 16.63 28.01 21.37
C MET A 369 16.10 28.98 22.45
N GLN A 370 15.53 30.12 22.06
CA GLN A 370 14.92 31.08 23.00
C GLN A 370 13.61 30.57 23.61
N GLU A 371 12.93 29.63 22.95
CA GLU A 371 11.63 29.09 23.37
C GLU A 371 11.73 27.71 24.05
N LEU A 372 12.94 27.11 24.07
CA LEU A 372 13.17 25.79 24.64
C LEU A 372 13.26 25.81 26.17
N ASP A 373 12.89 24.69 26.79
CA ASP A 373 13.21 24.44 28.18
C ASP A 373 14.73 24.28 28.40
N LEU A 374 15.17 24.45 29.64
CA LEU A 374 16.60 24.45 30.00
C LEU A 374 17.30 23.13 29.67
N GLU A 375 16.62 21.99 29.79
CA GLU A 375 17.21 20.67 29.54
C GLU A 375 17.46 20.48 28.04
N THR A 376 16.45 20.78 27.22
CA THR A 376 16.56 20.71 25.75
C THR A 376 17.60 21.71 25.23
N TYR A 377 17.65 22.93 25.78
CA TYR A 377 18.67 23.92 25.43
C TYR A 377 20.09 23.38 25.66
N GLN A 378 20.37 22.86 26.87
CA GLN A 378 21.70 22.35 27.22
C GLN A 378 22.12 21.17 26.34
N TYR A 379 21.17 20.30 25.99
CA TYR A 379 21.42 19.19 25.07
C TYR A 379 21.82 19.68 23.68
N LEU A 380 21.11 20.68 23.12
CA LEU A 380 21.44 21.22 21.80
C LEU A 380 22.75 21.99 21.80
N ASP A 381 23.01 22.79 22.82
CA ASP A 381 24.25 23.56 22.97
C ASP A 381 25.49 22.64 22.98
N GLN A 382 25.45 21.54 23.75
CA GLN A 382 26.49 20.51 23.76
C GLN A 382 26.69 19.84 22.38
N LEU A 383 25.60 19.59 21.66
CA LEU A 383 25.66 19.00 20.33
C LEU A 383 26.22 19.97 19.28
N MET A 384 25.88 21.25 19.36
CA MET A 384 26.45 22.28 18.50
C MET A 384 27.96 22.38 18.67
N ASP A 385 28.43 22.39 19.92
CA ASP A 385 29.86 22.36 20.26
C ASP A 385 30.54 21.11 19.70
N HIS A 386 29.92 19.93 19.84
CA HIS A 386 30.43 18.67 19.30
C HIS A 386 30.61 18.71 17.77
N TYR A 387 29.64 19.28 17.06
CA TYR A 387 29.65 19.39 15.60
C TYR A 387 30.35 20.65 15.07
N GLN A 388 30.93 21.47 15.96
CA GLN A 388 31.60 22.74 15.64
C GLN A 388 30.73 23.73 14.87
N ILE A 389 29.41 23.68 15.09
CA ILE A 389 28.46 24.66 14.57
C ILE A 389 28.48 25.82 15.57
N GLN A 390 29.16 26.91 15.24
CA GLN A 390 29.30 28.04 16.16
C GLN A 390 27.91 28.59 16.53
N ALA A 391 27.63 28.80 17.81
CA ALA A 391 26.53 29.66 18.29
C ALA A 391 27.08 31.07 18.59
N PRO A 392 26.28 32.14 18.50
CA PRO A 392 26.66 33.40 19.13
C PRO A 392 26.53 33.17 20.64
N ARG A 393 27.65 33.15 21.37
CA ARG A 393 27.60 33.09 22.84
C ARG A 393 26.73 34.23 23.35
N ILE A 394 25.54 33.90 23.87
CA ILE A 394 24.79 34.85 24.69
C ILE A 394 25.65 35.03 25.95
N ASN A 395 26.40 36.12 26.00
CA ASN A 395 26.99 36.61 27.23
C ASN A 395 25.82 36.97 28.16
N SER A 396 25.40 36.03 29.00
CA SER A 396 24.60 36.32 30.18
C SER A 396 25.42 37.23 31.10
N ILE A 397 24.99 38.49 31.21
CA ILE A 397 25.31 39.40 32.33
C ILE A 397 24.44 39.01 33.52
#